data_AF-A0A2S9KCX6-F1
#
_entry.id   AF-A0A2S9KCX6-F1
#
_cell.length_a   1.000
_cell.length_b   1.000
_cell.length_c   1.000
_cell.angle_alpha   90.00
_cell.angle_beta   90.00
_cell.angle_gamma   90.00
#
_symmetry.space_group_name_H-M   'P 1'
#
loop_
_entity.id
_entity.type
_entity.pdbx_description
1 polymer ?
#
loop_
_entity_poly.entity_id
_entity_poly.type
_entity_poly.pdbx_seq_one_letter_code
_entity_poly.pdbx_strand_id
1 'polypeptide(L)'
;MPALSSAHLPPHNGSATSIDATDWPQARDLGFMRLALDAARQSAQQGEVPVGAVLVRQGRETDAATASELLACSHNQPIGLHDPTAHAEMLALREAARKLGNYRLDDCELYVTLEPCAMCAQAMLHARLKRVVYGAREPKTGAAGSVLDLFGYRELNHQTEVVGGVLAEECGALMQEFFASRRRQAKQAATPLREDALRTPERRFAPAWQTWPQLQPAASFEQDLPELQGLRLHALDLGPRPAESHWLALHGPDAWWPQLADWAQFRCEAGERVLLPDLIGFGQSDKPKKSAWHQLEQHLALLLAWLDSRGVQQFNIAYAPGQQVLAQRLREAAPQRVGQLLALDGPELGAWTPELGQAPFPDAGHQAGPLAWRAHGWDTGLPRPLARKDRQPRSQRQPAAPSPKGANQPR
;
A
#
# COMPACT_ATOMS: atom_id res chain seq x y z
N MET A 1 -19.97 -41.08 1.82
CA MET A 1 -18.63 -41.03 1.20
C MET A 1 -18.42 -42.28 0.37
N PRO A 2 -18.21 -42.15 -0.95
CA PRO A 2 -17.30 -43.01 -1.67
C PRO A 2 -16.00 -42.24 -1.96
N ALA A 3 -14.86 -42.89 -1.75
CA ALA A 3 -13.54 -42.32 -1.95
C ALA A 3 -13.31 -42.03 -3.45
N LEU A 4 -13.01 -40.77 -3.77
CA LEU A 4 -12.52 -40.40 -5.10
C LEU A 4 -11.04 -40.79 -5.19
N SER A 5 -10.80 -41.67 -6.16
CA SER A 5 -9.50 -42.20 -6.55
C SER A 5 -8.54 -41.08 -6.97
N SER A 6 -7.31 -41.20 -6.49
CA SER A 6 -6.17 -40.39 -6.89
C SER A 6 -5.63 -40.80 -8.26
N ALA A 7 -5.33 -39.77 -9.07
CA ALA A 7 -4.33 -39.76 -10.14
C ALA A 7 -4.70 -40.37 -11.50
N HIS A 8 -5.00 -39.48 -12.46
CA HIS A 8 -4.36 -39.45 -13.78
C HIS A 8 -4.31 -38.00 -14.26
N LEU A 9 -3.32 -37.25 -13.77
CA LEU A 9 -2.81 -36.08 -14.51
C LEU A 9 -1.94 -36.65 -15.63
N PRO A 10 -2.18 -36.33 -16.91
CA PRO A 10 -1.31 -36.79 -17.98
C PRO A 10 0.11 -36.23 -17.79
N PRO A 11 1.15 -36.98 -18.20
CA PRO A 11 2.52 -36.53 -18.06
C PRO A 11 2.73 -35.24 -18.85
N HIS A 12 3.30 -34.23 -18.19
CA HIS A 12 3.92 -33.08 -18.83
C HIS A 12 5.15 -33.56 -19.60
N ASN A 13 4.92 -34.13 -20.79
CA ASN A 13 5.98 -34.36 -21.75
C ASN A 13 6.19 -33.06 -22.52
N GLY A 14 7.28 -32.38 -22.17
CA GLY A 14 7.88 -31.39 -23.03
C GLY A 14 8.15 -32.00 -24.40
N SER A 15 7.37 -31.57 -25.38
CA SER A 15 7.78 -31.54 -26.78
C SER A 15 7.08 -30.34 -27.43
N ALA A 16 7.62 -29.16 -27.12
CA ALA A 16 7.50 -28.05 -28.05
C ALA A 16 8.23 -28.47 -29.33
N THR A 17 7.48 -28.86 -30.36
CA THR A 17 7.80 -28.64 -31.79
C THR A 17 6.80 -29.38 -32.71
N SER A 18 5.96 -28.64 -33.41
CA SER A 18 6.11 -28.46 -34.87
C SER A 18 5.37 -27.19 -35.30
N ILE A 19 6.11 -26.09 -35.33
CA ILE A 19 5.74 -24.87 -36.05
C ILE A 19 6.10 -25.16 -37.51
N ASP A 20 5.13 -25.07 -38.43
CA ASP A 20 5.39 -25.12 -39.86
C ASP A 20 4.43 -24.18 -40.63
N ALA A 21 4.96 -23.00 -40.98
CA ALA A 21 5.12 -22.49 -42.34
C ALA A 21 3.89 -22.07 -43.18
N THR A 22 2.93 -21.34 -42.60
CA THR A 22 2.46 -20.07 -43.24
C THR A 22 2.59 -18.85 -42.32
N ASP A 23 3.43 -19.04 -41.31
CA ASP A 23 4.14 -18.12 -40.42
C ASP A 23 4.11 -16.62 -40.77
N TRP A 24 3.74 -15.85 -39.73
CA TRP A 24 3.69 -14.40 -39.58
C TRP A 24 2.31 -13.76 -39.81
N PRO A 25 1.89 -12.77 -38.98
CA PRO A 25 0.59 -12.14 -39.07
C PRO A 25 0.30 -11.66 -40.49
N GLN A 26 -0.81 -12.16 -41.04
CA GLN A 26 -1.46 -11.51 -42.18
C GLN A 26 -1.54 -10.01 -41.86
N ALA A 27 -1.36 -9.13 -42.84
CA ALA A 27 -1.33 -7.67 -42.59
C ALA A 27 -2.51 -7.17 -41.73
N ARG A 28 -3.66 -7.89 -41.76
CA ARG A 28 -4.81 -7.68 -40.87
C ARG A 28 -4.50 -7.88 -39.39
N ASP A 29 -3.77 -8.92 -39.01
CA ASP A 29 -3.47 -9.28 -37.63
C ASP A 29 -2.58 -8.23 -36.98
N LEU A 30 -1.59 -7.70 -37.73
CA LEU A 30 -0.80 -6.56 -37.30
C LEU A 30 -1.68 -5.31 -37.10
N GLY A 31 -2.61 -5.06 -38.02
CA GLY A 31 -3.54 -3.94 -37.94
C GLY A 31 -4.44 -4.00 -36.70
N PHE A 32 -5.11 -5.13 -36.47
CA PHE A 32 -5.99 -5.31 -35.32
C PHE A 32 -5.22 -5.38 -33.99
N MET A 33 -4.02 -5.96 -33.97
CA MET A 33 -3.19 -5.94 -32.77
C MET A 33 -2.70 -4.52 -32.43
N ARG A 34 -2.42 -3.67 -33.42
CA ARG A 34 -2.13 -2.25 -33.18
C ARG A 34 -3.33 -1.51 -32.59
N LEU A 35 -4.54 -1.79 -33.06
CA LEU A 35 -5.76 -1.24 -32.46
C LEU A 35 -5.94 -1.72 -31.01
N ALA A 36 -5.65 -3.00 -30.73
CA ALA A 36 -5.65 -3.52 -29.37
C ALA A 36 -4.57 -2.87 -28.49
N LEU A 37 -3.38 -2.58 -29.04
CA LEU A 37 -2.33 -1.81 -28.35
C LEU A 37 -2.77 -0.37 -28.04
N ASP A 38 -3.49 0.28 -28.94
CA ASP A 38 -4.05 1.62 -28.68
C ASP A 38 -5.07 1.60 -27.53
N ALA A 39 -5.91 0.57 -27.46
CA ALA A 39 -6.79 0.36 -26.32
C ALA A 39 -6.01 0.05 -25.03
N ALA A 40 -4.95 -0.77 -25.11
CA ALA A 40 -4.07 -1.06 -23.97
C ALA A 40 -3.36 0.19 -23.41
N ARG A 41 -3.08 1.18 -24.26
CA ARG A 41 -2.53 2.47 -23.81
C ARG A 41 -3.57 3.28 -23.03
N GLN A 42 -4.86 3.15 -23.33
CA GLN A 42 -5.94 3.82 -22.58
C GLN A 42 -6.07 3.26 -21.16
N SER A 43 -6.00 1.93 -20.98
CA SER A 43 -5.94 1.33 -19.64
C SER A 43 -4.72 1.84 -18.85
N ALA A 44 -3.54 1.92 -19.47
CA ALA A 44 -2.35 2.47 -18.82
C ALA A 44 -2.57 3.91 -18.30
N GLN A 45 -3.19 4.77 -19.11
CA GLN A 45 -3.49 6.17 -18.76
C GLN A 45 -4.48 6.28 -17.60
N GLN A 46 -5.40 5.33 -17.48
CA GLN A 46 -6.37 5.23 -16.38
C GLN A 46 -5.78 4.52 -15.15
N GLY A 47 -4.53 4.10 -15.23
CA GLY A 47 -3.86 3.41 -14.15
C GLY A 47 -4.20 1.93 -14.01
N GLU A 48 -4.84 1.35 -15.02
CA GLU A 48 -5.16 -0.07 -15.14
C GLU A 48 -3.99 -0.83 -15.78
N VAL A 49 -3.93 -2.15 -15.56
CA VAL A 49 -2.95 -3.01 -16.25
C VAL A 49 -3.16 -2.92 -17.77
N PRO A 50 -2.13 -2.62 -18.58
CA PRO A 50 -2.28 -2.25 -19.98
C PRO A 50 -2.53 -3.45 -20.89
N VAL A 51 -3.78 -3.93 -20.89
CA VAL A 51 -4.28 -4.94 -21.82
C VAL A 51 -5.43 -4.34 -22.61
N GLY A 52 -5.42 -4.58 -23.92
CA GLY A 52 -6.46 -4.17 -24.86
C GLY A 52 -6.90 -5.35 -25.72
N ALA A 53 -8.15 -5.31 -26.16
CA ALA A 53 -8.75 -6.34 -26.98
C ALA A 53 -9.62 -5.73 -28.09
N VAL A 54 -9.60 -6.37 -29.25
CA VAL A 54 -10.39 -6.01 -30.42
C VAL A 54 -11.12 -7.25 -30.89
N LEU A 55 -12.43 -7.14 -31.14
CA LEU A 55 -13.25 -8.23 -31.66
C LEU A 55 -13.80 -7.82 -33.03
N VAL A 56 -13.57 -8.68 -34.01
CA VAL A 56 -14.00 -8.47 -35.40
C VAL A 56 -14.80 -9.66 -35.91
N ARG A 57 -15.66 -9.44 -36.89
CA ARG A 57 -16.34 -10.51 -37.64
C ARG A 57 -15.81 -10.55 -39.07
N GLN A 58 -15.41 -11.72 -39.54
CA GLN A 58 -14.94 -11.87 -40.91
C GLN A 58 -16.12 -11.85 -41.89
N GLY A 59 -15.91 -11.23 -43.06
CA GLY A 59 -16.84 -11.35 -44.19
C GLY A 59 -16.87 -12.78 -44.72
N ARG A 60 -17.98 -13.18 -45.36
CA ARG A 60 -18.06 -14.50 -46.02
C ARG A 60 -17.13 -14.51 -47.23
N GLU A 61 -16.36 -15.59 -47.41
CA GLU A 61 -15.42 -15.77 -48.53
C GLU A 61 -16.08 -15.64 -49.92
N THR A 62 -17.39 -15.87 -50.02
CA THR A 62 -18.17 -15.72 -51.26
C THR A 62 -18.39 -14.28 -51.69
N ASP A 63 -18.20 -13.31 -50.78
CA ASP A 63 -18.35 -11.89 -51.07
C ASP A 63 -16.96 -11.23 -51.04
N ALA A 64 -16.29 -11.20 -52.18
CA ALA A 64 -14.98 -10.53 -52.37
C ALA A 64 -14.97 -9.03 -51.99
N ALA A 65 -16.14 -8.46 -51.67
CA ALA A 65 -16.34 -7.08 -51.24
C ALA A 65 -16.59 -6.90 -49.72
N THR A 66 -16.70 -7.98 -48.92
CA THR A 66 -17.07 -7.84 -47.50
C THR A 66 -15.82 -7.70 -46.62
N ALA A 67 -15.46 -6.47 -46.30
CA ALA A 67 -14.42 -6.15 -45.33
C ALA A 67 -14.75 -6.71 -43.93
N SER A 68 -13.72 -7.01 -43.12
CA SER A 68 -13.89 -7.39 -41.72
C SER A 68 -14.61 -6.27 -40.94
N GLU A 69 -15.65 -6.62 -40.18
CA GLU A 69 -16.40 -5.66 -39.37
C GLU A 69 -15.80 -5.59 -37.96
N LEU A 70 -15.40 -4.39 -37.52
CA LEU A 70 -15.04 -4.14 -36.11
C LEU A 70 -16.31 -4.13 -35.24
N LEU A 71 -16.41 -5.08 -34.31
CA LEU A 71 -17.57 -5.22 -33.43
C LEU A 71 -17.35 -4.55 -32.07
N ALA A 72 -16.14 -4.65 -31.52
CA ALA A 72 -15.78 -4.06 -30.24
C ALA A 72 -14.28 -3.73 -30.17
N CYS A 73 -13.94 -2.70 -29.41
CA CYS A 73 -12.57 -2.34 -29.04
C CYS A 73 -12.57 -1.89 -27.57
N SER A 74 -11.89 -2.64 -26.71
CA SER A 74 -11.96 -2.47 -25.26
C SER A 74 -10.59 -2.63 -24.62
N HIS A 75 -10.49 -2.25 -23.36
CA HIS A 75 -9.30 -2.39 -22.54
C HIS A 75 -9.67 -2.75 -21.10
N ASN A 76 -8.70 -3.24 -20.34
CA ASN A 76 -8.88 -3.54 -18.91
C ASN A 76 -9.43 -2.32 -18.16
N GLN A 77 -10.47 -2.55 -17.36
CA GLN A 77 -11.06 -1.57 -16.43
C GLN A 77 -11.47 -2.19 -15.06
N PRO A 78 -10.75 -3.17 -14.49
CA PRO A 78 -11.19 -3.81 -13.24
C PRO A 78 -11.20 -2.88 -12.02
N ILE A 79 -10.26 -1.93 -11.93
CA ILE A 79 -10.21 -0.95 -10.83
C ILE A 79 -11.34 0.07 -11.00
N GLY A 80 -11.43 0.70 -12.17
CA GLY A 80 -12.36 1.78 -12.46
C GLY A 80 -13.83 1.36 -12.42
N LEU A 81 -14.14 0.13 -12.85
CA LEU A 81 -15.50 -0.41 -12.82
C LEU A 81 -15.81 -1.18 -11.53
N HIS A 82 -14.83 -1.35 -10.62
CA HIS A 82 -14.96 -2.20 -9.44
C HIS A 82 -15.46 -3.62 -9.77
N ASP A 83 -15.09 -4.12 -10.96
CA ASP A 83 -15.57 -5.38 -11.52
C ASP A 83 -14.35 -6.29 -11.76
N PRO A 84 -14.15 -7.34 -10.96
CA PRO A 84 -13.02 -8.25 -11.13
C PRO A 84 -13.05 -9.00 -12.48
N THR A 85 -14.17 -8.96 -13.21
CA THR A 85 -14.33 -9.58 -14.53
C THR A 85 -14.12 -8.60 -15.69
N ALA A 86 -13.89 -7.30 -15.44
CA ALA A 86 -13.72 -6.26 -16.46
C ALA A 86 -12.33 -6.28 -17.15
N HIS A 87 -11.91 -7.47 -17.57
CA HIS A 87 -10.79 -7.67 -18.47
C HIS A 87 -11.17 -7.22 -19.90
N ALA A 88 -10.17 -6.82 -20.68
CA ALA A 88 -10.36 -6.34 -22.04
C ALA A 88 -11.20 -7.31 -22.88
N GLU A 89 -10.88 -8.61 -22.84
CA GLU A 89 -11.55 -9.65 -23.61
C GLU A 89 -13.03 -9.80 -23.20
N MET A 90 -13.31 -9.77 -21.90
CA MET A 90 -14.67 -9.88 -21.37
C MET A 90 -15.53 -8.70 -21.82
N LEU A 91 -14.97 -7.49 -21.78
CA LEU A 91 -15.65 -6.28 -22.22
C LEU A 91 -15.92 -6.31 -23.74
N ALA A 92 -14.95 -6.76 -24.55
CA ALA A 92 -15.12 -6.91 -25.99
C ALA A 92 -16.22 -7.92 -26.34
N LEU A 93 -16.21 -9.09 -25.68
CA LEU A 93 -17.22 -10.13 -25.87
C LEU A 93 -18.63 -9.62 -25.52
N ARG A 94 -18.77 -8.91 -24.39
CA ARG A 94 -20.06 -8.34 -23.95
C ARG A 94 -20.59 -7.29 -24.92
N GLU A 95 -19.72 -6.40 -25.39
CA GLU A 95 -20.08 -5.36 -26.36
C GLU A 95 -20.51 -5.98 -27.70
N ALA A 96 -19.72 -6.92 -28.23
CA ALA A 96 -20.03 -7.62 -29.47
C ALA A 96 -21.34 -8.42 -29.39
N ALA A 97 -21.55 -9.17 -28.30
CA ALA A 97 -22.78 -9.93 -28.09
C ALA A 97 -24.01 -9.04 -28.02
N ARG A 98 -23.90 -7.88 -27.36
CA ARG A 98 -24.98 -6.87 -27.34
C ARG A 98 -25.22 -6.29 -28.74
N LYS A 99 -24.17 -5.98 -29.49
CA LYS A 99 -24.26 -5.43 -30.86
C LYS A 99 -24.92 -6.41 -31.82
N LEU A 100 -24.60 -7.70 -31.71
CA LEU A 100 -25.16 -8.77 -32.56
C LEU A 100 -26.49 -9.33 -32.04
N GLY A 101 -26.88 -9.02 -30.80
CA GLY A 101 -28.06 -9.61 -30.16
C GLY A 101 -27.93 -11.12 -29.92
N ASN A 102 -26.72 -11.65 -29.80
CA ASN A 102 -26.46 -13.08 -29.66
C ASN A 102 -25.21 -13.34 -28.80
N TYR A 103 -25.25 -14.34 -27.93
CA TYR A 103 -24.09 -14.76 -27.13
C TYR A 103 -23.10 -15.61 -27.92
N ARG A 104 -23.56 -16.26 -29.00
CA ARG A 104 -22.69 -16.95 -29.95
C ARG A 104 -22.16 -15.94 -30.95
N LEU A 105 -20.85 -15.82 -30.96
CA LEU A 105 -20.07 -14.93 -31.81
C LEU A 105 -19.35 -15.79 -32.86
N ASP A 106 -20.11 -16.66 -33.53
CA ASP A 106 -19.61 -17.47 -34.63
C ASP A 106 -18.98 -16.55 -35.70
N ASP A 107 -17.96 -17.03 -36.41
CA ASP A 107 -17.16 -16.28 -37.40
C ASP A 107 -16.42 -15.04 -36.85
N CYS A 108 -16.44 -14.81 -35.53
CA CYS A 108 -15.71 -13.73 -34.91
C CYS A 108 -14.30 -14.15 -34.49
N GLU A 109 -13.39 -13.19 -34.57
CA GLU A 109 -12.00 -13.32 -34.16
C GLU A 109 -11.69 -12.25 -33.10
N LEU A 110 -10.93 -12.63 -32.07
CA LEU A 110 -10.52 -11.71 -31.01
C LEU A 110 -9.00 -11.55 -31.00
N TYR A 111 -8.55 -10.30 -31.00
CA TYR A 111 -7.15 -9.90 -30.90
C TYR A 111 -6.92 -9.29 -29.52
N VAL A 112 -5.94 -9.78 -28.75
CA VAL A 112 -5.65 -9.30 -27.39
C VAL A 112 -4.15 -9.13 -27.17
N THR A 113 -3.73 -8.05 -26.50
CA THR A 113 -2.30 -7.73 -26.37
C THR A 113 -1.54 -8.70 -25.46
N LEU A 114 -2.22 -9.44 -24.60
CA LEU A 114 -1.65 -10.40 -23.65
C LEU A 114 -2.38 -11.74 -23.76
N GLU A 115 -1.66 -12.83 -23.56
CA GLU A 115 -2.24 -14.17 -23.48
C GLU A 115 -3.40 -14.21 -22.45
N PRO A 116 -4.58 -14.74 -22.84
CA PRO A 116 -5.76 -14.69 -22.00
C PRO A 116 -5.62 -15.57 -20.77
N CYS A 117 -6.19 -15.13 -19.65
CA CYS A 117 -6.31 -15.95 -18.44
C CYS A 117 -7.43 -16.99 -18.58
N ALA A 118 -7.55 -17.91 -17.60
CA ALA A 118 -8.54 -18.98 -17.63
C ALA A 118 -10.00 -18.49 -17.75
N MET A 119 -10.35 -17.37 -17.09
CA MET A 119 -11.67 -16.75 -17.20
C MET A 119 -11.98 -16.33 -18.64
N CYS A 120 -11.06 -15.57 -19.25
CA CYS A 120 -11.26 -15.03 -20.58
C CYS A 120 -11.23 -16.12 -21.65
N ALA A 121 -10.32 -17.09 -21.54
CA ALA A 121 -10.26 -18.24 -22.43
C ALA A 121 -11.57 -19.06 -22.40
N GLN A 122 -12.10 -19.37 -21.21
CA GLN A 122 -13.37 -20.08 -21.10
C GLN A 122 -14.55 -19.27 -21.64
N ALA A 123 -14.55 -17.94 -21.46
CA ALA A 123 -15.57 -17.07 -22.04
C ALA A 123 -15.54 -17.06 -23.58
N MET A 124 -14.35 -17.06 -24.19
CA MET A 124 -14.17 -17.15 -25.64
C MET A 124 -14.72 -18.48 -26.20
N LEU A 125 -14.48 -19.59 -25.51
CA LEU A 125 -15.03 -20.90 -25.86
C LEU A 125 -16.56 -20.92 -25.75
N HIS A 126 -17.13 -20.33 -24.68
CA HIS A 126 -18.59 -20.18 -24.54
C HIS A 126 -19.20 -19.30 -25.63
N ALA A 127 -18.48 -18.26 -26.05
CA ALA A 127 -18.86 -17.38 -27.14
C ALA A 127 -18.65 -18.00 -28.53
N ARG A 128 -17.97 -19.15 -28.62
CA ARG A 128 -17.70 -19.87 -29.87
C ARG A 128 -16.89 -19.07 -30.89
N LEU A 129 -15.92 -18.31 -30.41
CA LEU A 129 -15.02 -17.59 -31.32
C LEU A 129 -14.34 -18.56 -32.29
N LYS A 130 -14.20 -18.11 -33.53
CA LYS A 130 -13.49 -18.86 -34.57
C LYS A 130 -12.00 -18.89 -34.28
N ARG A 131 -11.42 -17.73 -33.95
CA ARG A 131 -9.99 -17.56 -33.70
C ARG A 131 -9.71 -16.56 -32.59
N VAL A 132 -8.64 -16.82 -31.83
CA VAL A 132 -8.06 -15.91 -30.83
C VAL A 132 -6.60 -15.66 -31.20
N VAL A 133 -6.23 -14.39 -31.28
CA VAL A 133 -4.87 -13.95 -31.61
C VAL A 133 -4.35 -13.14 -30.43
N TYR A 134 -3.21 -13.53 -29.85
CA TYR A 134 -2.61 -12.80 -28.75
C TYR A 134 -1.20 -12.31 -29.05
N GLY A 135 -0.81 -11.21 -28.40
CA GLY A 135 0.52 -10.64 -28.47
C GLY A 135 1.52 -11.33 -27.55
N ALA A 136 1.78 -10.71 -26.39
CA ALA A 136 2.75 -11.23 -25.43
C ALA A 136 2.22 -12.47 -24.68
N ARG A 137 3.11 -13.40 -24.32
CA ARG A 137 2.79 -14.52 -23.41
C ARG A 137 2.64 -14.07 -21.97
N GLU A 138 1.80 -14.77 -21.20
CA GLU A 138 1.61 -14.55 -19.76
C GLU A 138 2.09 -15.77 -18.96
N PRO A 139 3.36 -15.81 -18.54
CA PRO A 139 3.96 -17.00 -17.92
C PRO A 139 3.41 -17.33 -16.53
N LYS A 140 2.67 -16.42 -15.88
CA LYS A 140 2.18 -16.64 -14.50
C LYS A 140 0.74 -17.10 -14.44
N THR A 141 -0.09 -16.75 -15.42
CA THR A 141 -1.54 -17.00 -15.39
C THR A 141 -2.15 -17.31 -16.76
N GLY A 142 -1.36 -17.34 -17.83
CA GLY A 142 -1.84 -17.58 -19.19
C GLY A 142 -2.44 -18.97 -19.37
N ALA A 143 -3.58 -19.03 -20.04
CA ALA A 143 -4.37 -20.23 -20.25
C ALA A 143 -4.45 -20.68 -21.72
N ALA A 144 -3.55 -20.19 -22.57
CA ALA A 144 -3.43 -20.56 -23.98
C ALA A 144 -2.05 -21.18 -24.29
N GLY A 145 -1.50 -21.92 -23.32
CA GLY A 145 -0.25 -22.68 -23.44
C GLY A 145 0.89 -22.23 -22.55
N SER A 146 0.72 -21.22 -21.67
CA SER A 146 1.75 -20.87 -20.67
C SER A 146 1.63 -21.65 -19.37
N VAL A 147 0.55 -21.47 -18.60
CA VAL A 147 0.31 -22.23 -17.35
C VAL A 147 -0.66 -23.37 -17.59
N LEU A 148 -1.72 -23.08 -18.33
CA LEU A 148 -2.74 -24.03 -18.77
C LEU A 148 -2.92 -23.87 -20.28
N ASP A 149 -3.49 -24.88 -20.92
CA ASP A 149 -3.94 -24.78 -22.31
C ASP A 149 -5.42 -25.18 -22.39
N LEU A 150 -6.32 -24.23 -22.11
CA LEU A 150 -7.75 -24.49 -22.15
C LEU A 150 -8.25 -24.79 -23.57
N PHE A 151 -7.60 -24.21 -24.58
CA PHE A 151 -7.95 -24.43 -25.98
C PHE A 151 -7.48 -25.81 -26.49
N GLY A 152 -6.50 -26.44 -25.83
CA GLY A 152 -6.02 -27.78 -26.14
C GLY A 152 -6.93 -28.93 -25.68
N TYR A 153 -7.93 -28.69 -24.82
CA TYR A 153 -8.83 -29.74 -24.32
C TYR A 153 -9.91 -30.09 -25.35
N ARG A 154 -9.80 -31.28 -25.94
CA ARG A 154 -10.71 -31.77 -26.98
C ARG A 154 -12.10 -32.16 -26.46
N GLU A 155 -12.23 -32.36 -25.16
CA GLU A 155 -13.49 -32.68 -24.48
C GLU A 155 -14.42 -31.46 -24.38
N LEU A 156 -13.89 -30.24 -24.55
CA LEU A 156 -14.70 -29.03 -24.58
C LEU A 156 -15.50 -28.95 -25.88
N ASN A 157 -16.74 -28.45 -25.75
CA ASN A 157 -17.78 -28.52 -26.77
C ASN A 157 -17.56 -27.65 -28.01
N HIS A 158 -16.60 -26.72 -27.96
CA HIS A 158 -16.22 -25.84 -29.07
C HIS A 158 -14.70 -25.78 -29.16
N GLN A 159 -14.18 -25.65 -30.38
CA GLN A 159 -12.75 -25.56 -30.65
C GLN A 159 -12.47 -24.22 -31.35
N THR A 160 -11.52 -23.47 -30.78
CA THR A 160 -11.14 -22.13 -31.25
C THR A 160 -9.68 -22.17 -31.67
N GLU A 161 -9.37 -21.68 -32.85
CA GLU A 161 -7.99 -21.55 -33.31
C GLU A 161 -7.24 -20.50 -32.46
N VAL A 162 -6.01 -20.79 -32.06
CA VAL A 162 -5.19 -19.88 -31.23
C VAL A 162 -3.88 -19.57 -31.92
N VAL A 163 -3.59 -18.28 -32.06
CA VAL A 163 -2.32 -17.76 -32.59
C VAL A 163 -1.69 -16.84 -31.56
N GLY A 164 -0.44 -17.10 -31.19
CA GLY A 164 0.32 -16.27 -30.24
C GLY A 164 1.49 -15.55 -30.89
N GLY A 165 1.94 -14.46 -30.28
CA GLY A 165 3.18 -13.78 -30.65
C GLY A 165 3.04 -12.61 -31.64
N VAL A 166 1.82 -12.20 -32.00
CA VAL A 166 1.62 -11.07 -32.91
C VAL A 166 1.98 -9.76 -32.20
N LEU A 167 3.04 -9.07 -32.65
CA LEU A 167 3.59 -7.90 -31.96
C LEU A 167 3.97 -8.16 -30.50
N ALA A 168 4.43 -9.39 -30.19
CA ALA A 168 4.74 -9.82 -28.82
C ALA A 168 5.70 -8.88 -28.09
N GLU A 169 6.73 -8.37 -28.79
CA GLU A 169 7.71 -7.44 -28.22
C GLU A 169 7.06 -6.11 -27.83
N GLU A 170 6.25 -5.51 -28.70
CA GLU A 170 5.56 -4.24 -28.44
C GLU A 170 4.55 -4.39 -27.28
N CYS A 171 3.78 -5.48 -27.28
CA CYS A 171 2.84 -5.80 -26.21
C CYS A 171 3.55 -6.03 -24.86
N GLY A 172 4.67 -6.76 -24.87
CA GLY A 172 5.46 -7.03 -23.68
C GLY A 172 6.14 -5.77 -23.13
N ALA A 173 6.66 -4.91 -24.02
CA ALA A 173 7.28 -3.65 -23.64
C ALA A 173 6.31 -2.71 -22.91
N LEU A 174 5.06 -2.59 -23.39
CA LEU A 174 4.03 -1.78 -22.74
C LEU A 174 3.73 -2.25 -21.30
N MET A 175 3.61 -3.56 -21.09
CA MET A 175 3.42 -4.16 -19.76
C MET A 175 4.62 -3.89 -18.84
N GLN A 176 5.84 -4.07 -19.35
CA GLN A 176 7.07 -3.83 -18.58
C GLN A 176 7.22 -2.36 -18.17
N GLU A 177 6.98 -1.43 -19.09
CA GLU A 177 6.99 0.02 -18.88
C GLU A 177 6.02 0.42 -17.77
N PHE A 178 4.77 -0.07 -17.84
CA PHE A 178 3.74 0.22 -16.85
C PHE A 178 4.16 -0.20 -15.43
N PHE A 179 4.59 -1.45 -15.24
CA PHE A 179 5.02 -1.91 -13.93
C PHE A 179 6.33 -1.26 -13.47
N ALA A 180 7.25 -0.91 -14.38
CA ALA A 180 8.45 -0.16 -14.04
C ALA A 180 8.10 1.24 -13.53
N SER A 181 7.18 1.93 -14.21
CA SER A 181 6.67 3.24 -13.78
C SER A 181 6.00 3.16 -12.41
N ARG A 182 5.13 2.15 -12.18
CA ARG A 182 4.50 1.90 -10.88
C ARG A 182 5.52 1.65 -9.76
N ARG A 183 6.56 0.87 -10.02
CA ARG A 183 7.66 0.64 -9.05
C ARG A 183 8.43 1.93 -8.76
N ARG A 184 8.70 2.78 -9.77
CA ARG A 184 9.35 4.09 -9.58
C ARG A 184 8.49 5.01 -8.72
N GLN A 185 7.20 5.12 -9.03
CA GLN A 185 6.24 5.92 -8.25
C GLN A 185 6.10 5.40 -6.81
N ALA A 186 5.98 4.07 -6.63
CA ALA A 186 5.94 3.46 -5.30
C ALA A 186 7.24 3.71 -4.51
N LYS A 187 8.41 3.70 -5.16
CA LYS A 187 9.69 4.02 -4.53
C LYS A 187 9.81 5.50 -4.16
N GLN A 188 9.26 6.39 -4.97
CA GLN A 188 9.20 7.83 -4.68
C GLN A 188 8.20 8.14 -3.55
N ALA A 189 7.08 7.42 -3.48
CA ALA A 189 6.07 7.57 -2.45
C ALA A 189 6.41 6.81 -1.15
N ALA A 190 7.26 5.78 -1.21
CA ALA A 190 7.73 5.08 -0.04
C ALA A 190 8.64 6.01 0.76
N THR A 191 8.20 6.45 1.94
CA THR A 191 9.13 7.04 2.91
C THR A 191 9.98 5.90 3.48
N PRO A 192 11.26 5.73 3.08
CA PRO A 192 12.07 4.65 3.58
C PRO A 192 12.17 4.73 5.11
N LEU A 193 12.04 3.59 5.78
CA LEU A 193 12.26 3.48 7.21
C LEU A 193 13.71 3.07 7.43
N ARG A 194 14.43 3.83 8.26
CA ARG A 194 15.80 3.49 8.67
C ARG A 194 15.83 2.10 9.32
N GLU A 195 16.86 1.29 9.04
CA GLU A 195 16.93 -0.10 9.51
C GLU A 195 16.90 -0.27 11.03
N ASP A 196 17.45 0.70 11.76
CA ASP A 196 17.46 0.77 13.22
C ASP A 196 16.28 1.58 13.79
N ALA A 197 15.22 1.81 13.01
CA ALA A 197 14.02 2.51 13.45
C ALA A 197 12.75 1.65 13.25
N LEU A 198 11.69 2.00 13.98
CA LEU A 198 10.34 1.46 13.81
C LEU A 198 9.39 2.57 13.41
N ARG A 199 8.33 2.23 12.69
CA ARG A 199 7.23 3.15 12.36
C ARG A 199 5.93 2.62 12.94
N THR A 200 5.17 3.50 13.58
CA THR A 200 3.84 3.11 14.08
C THR A 200 2.93 2.84 12.89
N PRO A 201 2.22 1.70 12.83
CA PRO A 201 1.27 1.44 11.76
C PRO A 201 0.17 2.51 11.71
N GLU A 202 -0.11 3.07 10.53
CA GLU A 202 -1.08 4.17 10.34
C GLU A 202 -2.47 3.85 10.90
N ARG A 203 -2.92 2.59 10.76
CA ARG A 203 -4.20 2.11 11.33
C ARG A 203 -4.37 2.38 12.83
N ARG A 204 -3.28 2.61 13.58
CA ARG A 204 -3.34 2.97 15.01
C ARG A 204 -3.92 4.34 15.26
N PHE A 205 -3.78 5.25 14.31
CA PHE A 205 -4.30 6.61 14.41
C PHE A 205 -5.70 6.74 13.85
N ALA A 206 -6.29 5.66 13.30
CA ALA A 206 -7.65 5.69 12.79
C ALA A 206 -8.69 6.16 13.85
N PRO A 207 -8.66 5.71 15.13
CA PRO A 207 -9.56 6.25 16.14
C PRO A 207 -9.32 7.74 16.43
N ALA A 208 -8.06 8.18 16.48
CA ALA A 208 -7.73 9.60 16.68
C ALA A 208 -8.25 10.46 15.51
N TRP A 209 -8.09 10.00 14.26
CA TRP A 209 -8.64 10.68 13.09
C TRP A 209 -10.16 10.62 12.99
N GLN A 210 -10.81 9.65 13.62
CA GLN A 210 -12.28 9.63 13.77
C GLN A 210 -12.75 10.64 14.80
N THR A 211 -11.99 10.86 15.88
CA THR A 211 -12.30 11.86 16.90
C THR A 211 -12.03 13.28 16.43
N TRP A 212 -10.91 13.50 15.71
CA TRP A 212 -10.51 14.82 15.21
C TRP A 212 -10.28 14.84 13.68
N PRO A 213 -11.29 14.52 12.85
CA PRO A 213 -11.15 14.50 11.39
C PRO A 213 -10.76 15.87 10.82
N GLN A 214 -11.20 16.96 11.47
CA GLN A 214 -10.89 18.34 11.08
C GLN A 214 -9.40 18.68 11.16
N LEU A 215 -8.61 17.95 11.95
CA LEU A 215 -7.17 18.21 12.10
C LEU A 215 -6.34 17.51 11.02
N GLN A 216 -6.89 16.51 10.33
CA GLN A 216 -6.17 15.70 9.36
C GLN A 216 -5.54 16.50 8.20
N PRO A 217 -6.20 17.54 7.62
CA PRO A 217 -5.59 18.36 6.57
C PRO A 217 -4.33 19.12 7.01
N ALA A 218 -4.16 19.34 8.32
CA ALA A 218 -2.99 20.01 8.88
C ALA A 218 -1.86 19.04 9.25
N ALA A 219 -2.08 17.72 9.10
CA ALA A 219 -1.07 16.71 9.36
C ALA A 219 -0.04 16.68 8.23
N SER A 220 1.23 16.64 8.60
CA SER A 220 2.35 16.62 7.66
C SER A 220 3.43 15.66 8.14
N PHE A 221 4.22 15.18 7.17
CA PHE A 221 5.44 14.44 7.44
C PHE A 221 6.63 15.22 6.91
N GLU A 222 7.60 15.45 7.78
CA GLU A 222 8.88 16.07 7.45
C GLU A 222 9.97 14.99 7.36
N GLN A 223 10.82 15.11 6.35
CA GLN A 223 11.88 14.12 6.07
C GLN A 223 13.15 14.75 5.48
N ASP A 224 13.11 16.01 5.07
CA ASP A 224 14.19 16.64 4.30
C ASP A 224 15.18 17.41 5.20
N LEU A 225 14.89 17.52 6.51
CA LEU A 225 15.79 18.16 7.47
C LEU A 225 17.02 17.29 7.74
N PRO A 226 18.26 17.84 7.65
CA PRO A 226 19.48 17.11 8.00
C PRO A 226 19.45 16.50 9.40
N GLU A 227 18.84 17.18 10.36
CA GLU A 227 18.70 16.77 11.77
C GLU A 227 17.90 15.47 11.93
N LEU A 228 17.04 15.14 10.97
CA LEU A 228 16.27 13.91 10.98
C LEU A 228 17.11 12.68 10.65
N GLN A 229 18.28 12.84 10.00
CA GLN A 229 19.18 11.72 9.69
C GLN A 229 18.45 10.57 8.97
N GLY A 230 17.57 10.92 8.02
CA GLY A 230 16.75 9.98 7.25
C GLY A 230 15.53 9.41 7.98
N LEU A 231 15.17 9.95 9.15
CA LEU A 231 13.93 9.63 9.86
C LEU A 231 12.79 10.52 9.40
N ARG A 232 11.56 10.06 9.61
CA ARG A 232 10.33 10.81 9.34
C ARG A 232 9.74 11.38 10.63
N LEU A 233 9.53 12.68 10.67
CA LEU A 233 8.80 13.38 11.73
C LEU A 233 7.36 13.62 11.29
N HIS A 234 6.39 13.21 12.11
CA HIS A 234 5.00 13.63 11.98
C HIS A 234 4.74 14.88 12.82
N ALA A 235 3.96 15.81 12.26
CA ALA A 235 3.47 16.95 13.01
C ALA A 235 2.17 17.53 12.44
N LEU A 236 1.42 18.18 13.32
CA LEU A 236 0.27 19.03 12.99
C LEU A 236 0.70 20.51 13.00
N ASP A 237 0.31 21.26 11.97
CA ASP A 237 0.53 22.72 11.87
C ASP A 237 -0.83 23.41 11.72
N LEU A 238 -1.39 23.77 12.87
CA LEU A 238 -2.78 24.19 13.05
C LEU A 238 -2.89 25.71 13.18
N GLY A 239 -4.05 26.24 12.82
CA GLY A 239 -4.38 27.67 12.96
C GLY A 239 -4.05 28.52 11.73
N PRO A 240 -4.31 29.84 11.81
CA PRO A 240 -4.21 30.74 10.67
C PRO A 240 -2.77 31.04 10.25
N ARG A 241 -2.62 31.46 8.99
CA ARG A 241 -1.37 31.99 8.42
C ARG A 241 -1.71 33.29 7.69
N PRO A 242 -1.28 34.48 8.18
CA PRO A 242 -0.44 34.73 9.35
C PRO A 242 -1.17 34.55 10.69
N ALA A 243 -0.41 34.39 11.78
CA ALA A 243 -0.91 34.40 13.17
C ALA A 243 -0.05 35.35 14.02
N GLU A 244 -0.66 36.02 15.00
CA GLU A 244 0.04 36.95 15.90
C GLU A 244 0.88 36.23 16.97
N SER A 245 0.50 34.99 17.31
CA SER A 245 1.12 34.17 18.35
C SER A 245 1.27 32.74 17.85
N HIS A 246 2.43 32.14 18.17
CA HIS A 246 2.81 30.79 17.77
C HIS A 246 3.07 29.94 18.99
N TRP A 247 2.60 28.70 19.01
CA TRP A 247 2.80 27.75 20.10
C TRP A 247 3.47 26.48 19.59
N LEU A 248 4.59 26.09 20.19
CA LEU A 248 5.10 24.72 20.13
C LEU A 248 4.46 23.91 21.26
N ALA A 249 3.69 22.88 20.90
CA ALA A 249 2.94 22.06 21.84
C ALA A 249 3.62 20.68 22.01
N LEU A 250 4.09 20.38 23.22
CA LEU A 250 4.90 19.19 23.52
C LEU A 250 4.11 18.16 24.35
N HIS A 251 3.77 17.02 23.75
CA HIS A 251 3.07 15.92 24.43
C HIS A 251 3.99 15.20 25.43
N GLY A 252 3.41 14.53 26.43
CA GLY A 252 4.16 13.78 27.46
C GLY A 252 4.83 12.51 26.94
N PRO A 253 5.79 11.92 27.67
CA PRO A 253 6.54 10.72 27.24
C PRO A 253 5.68 9.45 27.15
N ASP A 254 4.51 9.45 27.78
CA ASP A 254 3.55 8.34 27.79
C ASP A 254 2.32 8.60 26.90
N ALA A 255 2.38 9.66 26.11
CA ALA A 255 1.32 10.09 25.20
C ALA A 255 1.89 10.55 23.85
N TRP A 256 1.02 10.99 22.94
CA TRP A 256 1.32 11.49 21.59
C TRP A 256 0.49 12.74 21.29
N TRP A 257 0.51 13.25 20.05
CA TRP A 257 -0.27 14.43 19.65
C TRP A 257 -1.75 14.47 20.10
N PRO A 258 -2.53 13.36 20.15
CA PRO A 258 -3.93 13.42 20.56
C PRO A 258 -4.13 13.95 21.99
N GLN A 259 -3.12 13.84 22.85
CA GLN A 259 -3.15 14.41 24.20
C GLN A 259 -3.39 15.92 24.19
N LEU A 260 -2.94 16.61 23.15
CA LEU A 260 -2.96 18.07 23.05
C LEU A 260 -3.95 18.56 21.98
N ALA A 261 -4.75 17.67 21.40
CA ALA A 261 -5.63 18.00 20.27
C ALA A 261 -6.68 19.06 20.63
N ASP A 262 -7.41 18.86 21.73
CA ASP A 262 -8.46 19.78 22.18
C ASP A 262 -7.89 21.14 22.59
N TRP A 263 -6.79 21.13 23.34
CA TRP A 263 -6.07 22.36 23.70
C TRP A 263 -5.59 23.11 22.45
N ALA A 264 -4.97 22.41 21.49
CA ALA A 264 -4.47 23.02 20.27
C ALA A 264 -5.61 23.64 19.44
N GLN A 265 -6.74 22.96 19.35
CA GLN A 265 -7.93 23.48 18.67
C GLN A 265 -8.46 24.75 19.35
N PHE A 266 -8.56 24.75 20.69
CA PHE A 266 -8.99 25.93 21.44
C PHE A 266 -8.10 27.15 21.19
N ARG A 267 -6.77 26.99 21.12
CA ARG A 267 -5.86 28.09 20.76
C ARG A 267 -6.04 28.57 19.31
N CYS A 268 -6.30 27.64 18.39
CA CYS A 268 -6.55 27.98 16.98
C CYS A 268 -7.85 28.78 16.80
N GLU A 269 -8.89 28.46 17.58
CA GLU A 269 -10.14 29.23 17.61
C GLU A 269 -9.93 30.65 18.16
N ALA A 270 -8.91 30.85 19.02
CA ALA A 270 -8.47 32.16 19.48
C ALA A 270 -7.55 32.91 18.47
N GLY A 271 -7.35 32.39 17.25
CA GLY A 271 -6.57 33.02 16.20
C GLY A 271 -5.06 32.77 16.28
N GLU A 272 -4.62 31.81 17.08
CA GLU A 272 -3.20 31.49 17.25
C GLU A 272 -2.78 30.27 16.41
N ARG A 273 -1.49 30.18 16.08
CA ARG A 273 -0.94 29.04 15.35
C ARG A 273 -0.32 28.04 16.31
N VAL A 274 -0.68 26.77 16.20
CA VAL A 274 -0.17 25.68 17.05
C VAL A 274 0.58 24.64 16.23
N LEU A 275 1.83 24.42 16.61
CA LEU A 275 2.76 23.47 16.02
C LEU A 275 2.88 22.29 16.99
N LEU A 276 2.31 21.16 16.61
CA LEU A 276 2.14 19.99 17.46
C LEU A 276 2.86 18.78 16.83
N PRO A 277 4.18 18.63 17.08
CA PRO A 277 4.94 17.48 16.61
C PRO A 277 4.67 16.26 17.48
N ASP A 278 4.65 15.08 16.85
CA ASP A 278 5.04 13.87 17.55
C ASP A 278 6.57 13.83 17.55
N LEU A 279 7.23 13.90 18.70
CA LEU A 279 8.69 13.83 18.73
C LEU A 279 9.17 12.51 18.09
N ILE A 280 10.35 12.52 17.45
CA ILE A 280 11.00 11.27 17.02
C ILE A 280 11.07 10.32 18.23
N GLY A 281 10.74 9.05 18.05
CA GLY A 281 10.54 8.10 19.17
C GLY A 281 9.09 7.92 19.59
N PHE A 282 8.18 8.80 19.17
CA PHE A 282 6.80 8.86 19.65
C PHE A 282 5.80 8.90 18.47
N GLY A 283 4.52 8.69 18.76
CA GLY A 283 3.40 8.96 17.85
C GLY A 283 3.51 8.34 16.45
N GLN A 284 3.21 9.13 15.42
CA GLN A 284 3.35 8.75 14.00
C GLN A 284 4.77 8.96 13.44
N SER A 285 5.65 9.58 14.24
CA SER A 285 7.07 9.72 13.94
C SER A 285 7.82 8.40 14.03
N ASP A 286 8.93 8.32 13.31
CA ASP A 286 9.82 7.16 13.37
C ASP A 286 10.45 7.00 14.76
N LYS A 287 10.82 5.78 15.11
CA LYS A 287 11.27 5.39 16.46
C LYS A 287 12.61 4.68 16.39
N PRO A 288 13.72 5.42 16.49
CA PRO A 288 15.05 4.84 16.65
C PRO A 288 15.07 3.86 17.83
N LYS A 289 15.54 2.63 17.57
CA LYS A 289 15.52 1.51 18.53
C LYS A 289 16.59 1.63 19.62
N LYS A 290 17.59 2.48 19.43
CA LYS A 290 18.70 2.67 20.37
C LYS A 290 18.44 3.88 21.26
N SER A 291 18.37 3.68 22.57
CA SER A 291 18.18 4.78 23.54
C SER A 291 19.25 5.87 23.44
N ALA A 292 20.48 5.52 23.02
CA ALA A 292 21.56 6.49 22.81
C ALA A 292 21.28 7.53 21.71
N TRP A 293 20.31 7.30 20.82
CA TRP A 293 19.86 8.30 19.83
C TRP A 293 18.98 9.37 20.48
N HIS A 294 18.24 9.05 21.53
CA HIS A 294 17.26 9.95 22.15
C HIS A 294 17.94 10.94 23.14
N GLN A 295 18.93 11.68 22.64
CA GLN A 295 19.64 12.72 23.39
C GLN A 295 18.90 14.05 23.31
N LEU A 296 18.86 14.78 24.42
CA LEU A 296 18.09 16.03 24.51
C LEU A 296 18.51 17.03 23.43
N GLU A 297 19.81 17.23 23.26
CA GLU A 297 20.41 18.13 22.27
C GLU A 297 19.99 17.79 20.85
N GLN A 298 19.79 16.50 20.55
CA GLN A 298 19.31 16.05 19.24
C GLN A 298 17.83 16.42 19.03
N HIS A 299 16.98 16.23 20.03
CA HIS A 299 15.57 16.65 19.95
C HIS A 299 15.43 18.17 19.87
N LEU A 300 16.26 18.92 20.60
CA LEU A 300 16.33 20.38 20.55
C LEU A 300 16.68 20.89 19.15
N ALA A 301 17.78 20.38 18.57
CA ALA A 301 18.22 20.78 17.24
C ALA A 301 17.15 20.51 16.18
N LEU A 302 16.53 19.32 16.23
CA LEU A 302 15.47 18.93 15.32
C LEU A 302 14.24 19.83 15.43
N LEU A 303 13.78 20.15 16.65
CA LEU A 303 12.63 21.03 16.85
C LEU A 303 12.91 22.45 16.33
N LEU A 304 14.09 23.00 16.59
CA LEU A 304 14.47 24.33 16.10
C LEU A 304 14.55 24.35 14.57
N ALA A 305 15.19 23.36 13.95
CA ALA A 305 15.26 23.24 12.49
C ALA A 305 13.87 23.08 11.85
N TRP A 306 12.98 22.33 12.50
CA TRP A 306 11.60 22.13 12.06
C TRP A 306 10.74 23.41 12.17
N LEU A 307 10.95 24.21 13.21
CA LEU A 307 10.32 25.53 13.35
C LEU A 307 10.86 26.51 12.28
N ASP A 308 12.16 26.47 12.01
CA ASP A 308 12.81 27.29 10.99
C ASP A 308 12.29 26.98 9.59
N SER A 309 12.10 25.70 9.24
CA SER A 309 11.51 25.31 7.94
C SER A 309 10.06 25.80 7.75
N ARG A 310 9.40 26.21 8.84
CA ARG A 310 8.03 26.74 8.87
C ARG A 310 7.97 28.26 9.05
N GLY A 311 9.13 28.93 9.03
CA GLY A 311 9.26 30.37 9.18
C GLY A 311 8.93 30.88 10.58
N VAL A 312 9.01 30.04 11.62
CA VAL A 312 8.58 30.39 12.98
C VAL A 312 9.79 30.84 13.80
N GLN A 313 10.03 32.15 13.82
CA GLN A 313 11.19 32.73 14.50
C GLN A 313 10.95 33.01 15.99
N GLN A 314 9.73 33.40 16.37
CA GLN A 314 9.32 33.60 17.77
C GLN A 314 8.13 32.70 18.09
N PHE A 315 8.17 32.06 19.26
CA PHE A 315 7.13 31.12 19.68
C PHE A 315 7.06 30.98 21.21
N ASN A 316 5.91 30.55 21.67
CA ASN A 316 5.63 30.12 23.03
C ASN A 316 5.73 28.59 23.09
N ILE A 317 5.95 28.02 24.28
CA ILE A 317 5.98 26.56 24.47
C ILE A 317 4.89 26.17 25.45
N ALA A 318 3.97 25.32 25.01
CA ALA A 318 3.04 24.61 25.88
C ALA A 318 3.53 23.17 26.04
N TYR A 319 3.58 22.65 27.26
CA TYR A 319 4.15 21.33 27.51
C TYR A 319 3.35 20.53 28.53
N ALA A 320 3.13 19.26 28.22
CA ALA A 320 2.49 18.30 29.11
C ALA A 320 3.46 17.80 30.21
N PRO A 321 2.96 17.09 31.24
CA PRO A 321 3.80 16.49 32.27
C PRO A 321 4.89 15.60 31.65
N GLY A 322 6.12 15.73 32.15
CA GLY A 322 7.27 15.01 31.61
C GLY A 322 8.06 15.74 30.50
N GLN A 323 7.70 16.97 30.14
CA GLN A 323 8.38 17.78 29.11
C GLN A 323 9.03 19.07 29.61
N GLN A 324 8.99 19.34 30.91
CA GLN A 324 9.49 20.59 31.48
C GLN A 324 10.98 20.83 31.16
N VAL A 325 11.81 19.79 31.24
CA VAL A 325 13.25 19.91 30.97
C VAL A 325 13.51 20.26 29.50
N LEU A 326 12.81 19.62 28.56
CA LEU A 326 12.93 19.96 27.13
C LEU A 326 12.49 21.41 26.88
N ALA A 327 11.37 21.84 27.45
CA ALA A 327 10.87 23.21 27.32
C ALA A 327 11.86 24.25 27.88
N GLN A 328 12.45 23.98 29.04
CA GLN A 328 13.47 24.86 29.64
C GLN A 328 14.74 24.91 28.78
N ARG A 329 15.21 23.76 28.29
CA ARG A 329 16.42 23.71 27.45
C ARG A 329 16.22 24.33 26.08
N LEU A 330 15.02 24.27 25.49
CA LEU A 330 14.67 25.06 24.30
C LEU A 330 14.79 26.56 24.57
N ARG A 331 14.26 27.04 25.69
CA ARG A 331 14.36 28.45 26.09
C ARG A 331 15.81 28.87 26.33
N GLU A 332 16.63 28.03 26.95
CA GLU A 332 18.06 28.31 27.17
C GLU A 332 18.86 28.31 25.88
N ALA A 333 18.56 27.39 24.96
CA ALA A 333 19.24 27.31 23.66
C ALA A 333 18.83 28.44 22.70
N ALA A 334 17.61 28.97 22.83
CA ALA A 334 17.06 30.00 21.96
C ALA A 334 16.29 31.10 22.74
N PRO A 335 16.96 31.83 23.65
CA PRO A 335 16.29 32.74 24.59
C PRO A 335 15.60 33.93 23.92
N GLN A 336 16.03 34.32 22.73
CA GLN A 336 15.41 35.40 21.95
C GLN A 336 14.20 34.93 21.12
N ARG A 337 14.02 33.61 20.99
CA ARG A 337 12.93 33.00 20.21
C ARG A 337 11.76 32.59 21.09
N VAL A 338 12.04 32.18 22.33
CA VAL A 338 11.03 31.62 23.24
C VAL A 338 10.43 32.71 24.14
N GLY A 339 9.12 32.95 23.99
CA GLY A 339 8.35 33.89 24.81
C GLY A 339 7.96 33.31 26.17
N GLN A 340 6.78 32.69 26.24
CA GLN A 340 6.27 32.09 27.48
C GLN A 340 6.40 30.55 27.48
N LEU A 341 6.55 30.00 28.69
CA LEU A 341 6.42 28.57 28.96
C LEU A 341 5.10 28.34 29.71
N LEU A 342 4.23 27.49 29.17
CA LEU A 342 2.95 27.12 29.75
C LEU A 342 2.97 25.62 30.08
N ALA A 343 2.94 25.29 31.37
CA ALA A 343 2.69 23.92 31.80
C ALA A 343 1.20 23.61 31.59
N LEU A 344 0.91 22.43 31.03
CA LEU A 344 -0.46 21.92 30.89
C LEU A 344 -0.66 20.80 31.91
N ASP A 345 -1.41 21.07 32.97
CA ASP A 345 -1.67 20.13 34.07
C ASP A 345 -3.18 20.03 34.38
N GLY A 346 -3.89 19.12 33.72
CA GLY A 346 -5.27 18.81 34.09
C GLY A 346 -6.20 18.43 32.93
N PRO A 347 -7.49 18.80 32.97
CA PRO A 347 -8.53 18.36 32.03
C PRO A 347 -8.33 18.86 30.59
N GLU A 348 -7.38 19.77 30.36
CA GLU A 348 -6.97 20.24 29.03
C GLU A 348 -6.19 19.19 28.23
N LEU A 349 -5.69 18.15 28.90
CA LEU A 349 -5.06 17.01 28.24
C LEU A 349 -6.15 15.97 27.91
N GLY A 350 -6.29 15.66 26.62
CA GLY A 350 -7.31 14.73 26.10
C GLY A 350 -7.20 13.33 26.70
N ALA A 351 -8.34 12.63 26.78
CA ALA A 351 -8.44 11.28 27.35
C ALA A 351 -7.59 10.28 26.54
N TRP A 352 -6.44 9.89 27.10
CA TRP A 352 -5.58 8.85 26.55
C TRP A 352 -6.24 7.48 26.72
N THR A 353 -6.49 6.78 25.61
CA THR A 353 -7.07 5.44 25.63
C THR A 353 -5.95 4.37 25.67
N PRO A 354 -6.01 3.37 26.57
CA PRO A 354 -5.05 2.27 26.64
C PRO A 354 -4.82 1.54 25.30
N GLU A 355 -5.80 1.59 24.40
CA GLU A 355 -5.77 1.02 23.06
C GLU A 355 -4.70 1.66 22.16
N LEU A 356 -4.39 2.95 22.35
CA LEU A 356 -3.33 3.66 21.62
C LEU A 356 -1.93 3.19 22.07
N GLY A 357 -1.74 2.87 23.36
CA GLY A 357 -0.44 2.49 23.94
C GLY A 357 0.08 1.08 23.62
N GLN A 358 -0.74 0.18 23.04
CA GLN A 358 -0.40 -1.24 22.87
C GLN A 358 0.03 -1.62 21.44
N ALA A 359 0.71 -0.75 20.70
CA ALA A 359 1.01 -0.98 19.28
C ALA A 359 1.78 -2.30 18.99
N PRO A 360 1.39 -3.04 17.92
CA PRO A 360 2.14 -4.22 17.48
C PRO A 360 3.40 -3.72 16.78
N PHE A 361 4.37 -3.31 17.57
CA PHE A 361 5.71 -3.07 17.08
C PHE A 361 6.37 -4.43 16.81
N PRO A 362 7.18 -4.54 15.74
CA PRO A 362 7.93 -5.76 15.45
C PRO A 362 8.77 -6.23 16.64
N ASP A 363 9.24 -5.28 17.46
CA ASP A 363 10.04 -5.54 18.65
C ASP A 363 9.88 -4.43 19.72
N ALA A 364 10.52 -4.63 20.88
CA ALA A 364 10.48 -3.70 22.02
C ALA A 364 11.24 -2.39 21.79
N GLY A 365 11.93 -2.21 20.65
CA GLY A 365 12.72 -1.02 20.32
C GLY A 365 11.90 0.27 20.29
N HIS A 366 10.58 0.19 20.14
CA HIS A 366 9.69 1.35 20.23
C HIS A 366 9.71 2.03 21.60
N GLN A 367 10.12 1.31 22.65
CA GLN A 367 10.22 1.84 24.01
C GLN A 367 11.50 2.64 24.24
N ALA A 368 12.46 2.62 23.30
CA ALA A 368 13.75 3.28 23.47
C ALA A 368 13.61 4.79 23.75
N GLY A 369 12.69 5.47 23.06
CA GLY A 369 12.38 6.88 23.28
C GLY A 369 11.78 7.15 24.66
N PRO A 370 10.61 6.56 25.00
CA PRO A 370 10.01 6.69 26.34
C PRO A 370 10.96 6.33 27.48
N LEU A 371 11.78 5.28 27.33
CA LEU A 371 12.75 4.87 28.35
C LEU A 371 13.90 5.86 28.49
N ALA A 372 14.43 6.39 27.39
CA ALA A 372 15.44 7.45 27.45
C ALA A 372 14.87 8.71 28.12
N TRP A 373 13.65 9.10 27.75
CA TRP A 373 12.95 10.25 28.35
C TRP A 373 12.86 10.13 29.88
N ARG A 374 12.43 8.96 30.37
CA ARG A 374 12.35 8.69 31.81
C ARG A 374 13.73 8.60 32.48
N ALA A 375 14.70 7.96 31.83
CA ALA A 375 16.04 7.74 32.40
C ALA A 375 16.81 9.04 32.65
N HIS A 376 16.58 10.06 31.82
CA HIS A 376 17.20 11.38 32.00
C HIS A 376 16.48 12.26 33.03
N GLY A 377 15.51 11.72 33.78
CA GLY A 377 14.81 12.44 34.83
C GLY A 377 13.85 13.49 34.30
N TRP A 378 13.36 13.35 33.06
CA TRP A 378 12.46 14.34 32.45
C TRP A 378 11.01 14.21 32.95
N ASP A 379 10.70 13.19 33.75
CA ASP A 379 9.40 12.91 34.42
C ASP A 379 9.39 13.29 35.92
N THR A 380 10.03 14.39 36.32
CA THR A 380 9.96 14.80 37.74
C THR A 380 8.60 15.44 38.05
N GLY A 381 7.55 14.61 38.18
CA GLY A 381 6.22 15.05 38.59
C GLY A 381 5.18 13.94 38.82
N LEU A 382 5.36 12.73 38.26
CA LEU A 382 4.39 11.64 38.42
C LEU A 382 4.91 10.49 39.31
N PRO A 383 4.03 9.86 40.12
CA PRO A 383 4.43 8.73 40.95
C PRO A 383 4.91 7.56 40.06
N ARG A 384 6.12 7.06 40.36
CA ARG A 384 6.70 5.88 39.71
C ARG A 384 5.69 4.73 39.73
N PRO A 385 5.38 4.08 38.59
CA PRO A 385 4.65 2.83 38.64
C PRO A 385 5.46 1.85 39.48
N LEU A 386 4.78 1.20 40.44
CA LEU A 386 5.37 0.21 41.33
C LEU A 386 6.27 -0.73 40.51
N ALA A 387 7.56 -0.76 40.87
CA ALA A 387 8.48 -1.77 40.37
C ALA A 387 7.77 -3.12 40.45
N ARG A 388 7.80 -3.89 39.35
CA ARG A 388 7.29 -5.28 39.29
C ARG A 388 7.67 -5.99 40.59
N LYS A 389 6.71 -6.19 41.48
CA LYS A 389 6.90 -7.01 42.67
C LYS A 389 7.32 -8.40 42.21
N ASP A 390 8.38 -8.87 42.85
CA ASP A 390 8.74 -10.27 43.02
C ASP A 390 9.17 -11.05 41.77
N ARG A 391 10.42 -10.81 41.32
CA ARG A 391 11.26 -11.96 40.94
C ARG A 391 11.95 -12.46 42.21
N GLN A 392 11.44 -13.56 42.77
CA GLN A 392 12.16 -14.32 43.79
C GLN A 392 13.59 -14.62 43.30
N PRO A 393 14.62 -14.49 44.16
CA PRO A 393 15.98 -14.84 43.80
C PRO A 393 16.06 -16.30 43.34
N ARG A 394 16.89 -16.56 42.34
CA ARG A 394 17.09 -17.88 41.69
C ARG A 394 17.46 -19.02 42.66
N SER A 395 17.78 -18.71 43.92
CA SER A 395 18.15 -19.67 44.96
C SER A 395 16.98 -20.40 45.63
N GLN A 396 15.71 -20.08 45.33
CA GLN A 396 14.54 -20.72 45.96
C GLN A 396 13.60 -21.49 45.01
N ARG A 397 14.02 -21.78 43.77
CA ARG A 397 13.23 -22.68 42.91
C ARG A 397 13.42 -24.13 43.34
N GLN A 398 12.40 -24.73 43.94
CA GLN A 398 12.31 -26.18 44.09
C GLN A 398 12.25 -26.85 42.70
N PRO A 399 12.94 -27.99 42.50
CA PRO A 399 12.85 -28.74 41.25
C PRO A 399 11.44 -29.31 41.07
N ALA A 400 10.87 -29.13 39.87
CA ALA A 400 9.56 -29.65 39.53
C ALA A 400 9.55 -31.19 39.56
N ALA A 401 8.52 -31.77 40.17
CA ALA A 401 8.31 -33.21 40.21
C ALA A 401 8.08 -33.79 38.81
N PRO A 402 8.59 -35.01 38.51
CA PRO A 402 8.43 -35.63 37.20
C PRO A 402 6.97 -36.05 36.95
N SER A 403 6.47 -35.74 35.76
CA SER A 403 5.12 -36.11 35.30
C SER A 403 4.95 -37.64 35.22
N PRO A 404 3.77 -38.19 35.57
CA PRO A 404 3.53 -39.63 35.52
C PRO A 404 3.42 -40.11 34.07
N LYS A 405 4.16 -41.17 33.74
CA LYS A 405 4.05 -41.91 32.48
C LYS A 405 2.68 -42.58 32.42
N GLY A 406 1.84 -42.14 31.48
CA GLY A 406 0.58 -42.80 31.14
C GLY A 406 0.84 -44.19 30.58
N ALA A 407 0.19 -45.18 31.19
CA ALA A 407 0.29 -46.59 30.88
C ALA A 407 -0.37 -46.93 29.54
N ASN A 408 0.32 -47.77 28.77
CA ASN A 408 -0.25 -48.69 27.78
C ASN A 408 -1.43 -49.47 28.39
N GLN A 409 -2.48 -49.74 27.60
CA GLN A 409 -3.15 -51.05 27.50
C GLN A 409 -4.21 -51.04 26.36
N PRO A 410 -4.63 -52.21 25.84
CA PRO A 410 -4.62 -52.48 24.40
C PRO A 410 -5.95 -53.01 23.80
N ARG A 411 -5.92 -53.13 22.47
CA ARG A 411 -6.82 -53.78 21.50
C ARG A 411 -8.13 -53.08 21.14
#